data_AF-A0A2M7MR69-F1
#
_entry.id   AF-A0A2M7MR69-F1
#
_cell.length_a   1.000
_cell.length_b   1.000
_cell.length_c   1.000
_cell.angle_alpha   90.00
_cell.angle_beta   90.00
_cell.angle_gamma   90.00
#
_symmetry.space_group_name_H-M   'P 1'
#
loop_
_entity.id
_entity.type
_entity.pdbx_description
1 polymer ?
#
loop_
_entity_poly.entity_id
_entity_poly.type
_entity_poly.pdbx_seq_one_letter_code
_entity_poly.pdbx_strand_id
1 'polypeptide(L)'
;MAEITASMVKELRGRTDAPMMDCKKALTEAGGDSSKAEEILRVRFGNKAAKSAGRIAAEGVVAIKISADGKAAAMVEVNCETDFVAKNDDFLALTRALAEMVLNQNPADVAALSALPYSGKTVEEARTDLVGKIGENMSIRRFVRQAAVGQFASYIHGSKIGVLVDISGDESIARDIAMHIAASKPRSLDASGVAQELIDTERRVAIEKAKEAGKPEAMLERIAEGSVQKFLKEVTLLSQPFVKDDKQTVEQVLKAKGSQCHGFYLFIVGEGIEKKVADFAAEVAAAAKV
;
A
#
# COMPACT_ATOMS: atom_id res chain seq x y z
N MET A 1 33.35 -33.72 -13.13
CA MET A 1 32.14 -32.87 -12.96
C MET A 1 31.62 -32.56 -14.36
N ALA A 2 30.31 -32.54 -14.57
CA ALA A 2 29.74 -32.18 -15.88
C ALA A 2 30.22 -30.78 -16.30
N GLU A 3 30.58 -30.63 -17.57
CA GLU A 3 31.04 -29.34 -18.10
C GLU A 3 29.85 -28.38 -18.25
N ILE A 4 29.81 -27.34 -17.43
CA ILE A 4 28.73 -26.34 -17.46
C ILE A 4 29.07 -25.27 -18.51
N THR A 5 28.45 -25.39 -19.69
CA THR A 5 28.69 -24.45 -20.80
C THR A 5 27.91 -23.14 -20.63
N ALA A 6 28.40 -22.06 -21.25
CA ALA A 6 27.69 -20.77 -21.24
C ALA A 6 26.28 -20.85 -21.86
N SER A 7 26.08 -21.75 -22.84
CA SER A 7 24.78 -21.97 -23.47
C SER A 7 23.78 -22.57 -22.48
N MET A 8 24.18 -23.57 -21.69
CA MET A 8 23.31 -24.17 -20.66
C MET A 8 22.87 -23.12 -19.62
N VAL A 9 23.80 -22.27 -19.18
CA VAL A 9 23.49 -21.20 -18.24
C VAL A 9 22.52 -20.19 -18.86
N LYS A 10 22.74 -19.81 -20.13
CA LYS A 10 21.86 -18.90 -20.87
C LYS A 10 20.46 -19.47 -21.03
N GLU A 11 20.34 -20.76 -21.34
CA GLU A 11 19.06 -21.45 -21.50
C GLU A 11 18.28 -21.53 -20.19
N LEU A 12 18.92 -21.98 -19.10
CA LEU A 12 18.29 -22.01 -17.78
C LEU A 12 17.87 -20.61 -17.33
N ARG A 13 18.70 -19.59 -17.58
CA ARG A 13 18.33 -18.20 -17.31
C ARG A 13 17.14 -17.74 -18.15
N GLY A 14 17.08 -18.08 -19.43
CA GLY A 14 15.95 -17.71 -20.29
C GLY A 14 14.62 -18.33 -19.87
N ARG A 15 14.65 -19.48 -19.19
CA ARG A 15 13.45 -20.16 -18.66
C ARG A 15 13.03 -19.67 -17.29
N THR A 16 13.99 -19.36 -16.43
CA THR A 16 13.74 -19.06 -15.00
C THR A 16 13.86 -17.59 -14.64
N ASP A 17 14.47 -16.79 -15.52
CA ASP A 17 14.96 -15.44 -15.27
C ASP A 17 15.87 -15.28 -14.04
N ALA A 18 16.44 -16.39 -13.55
CA ALA A 18 17.31 -16.35 -12.39
C ALA A 18 18.63 -15.61 -12.68
N PRO A 19 19.26 -14.98 -11.66
CA PRO A 19 20.57 -14.37 -11.83
C PRO A 19 21.59 -15.33 -12.43
N MET A 20 22.44 -14.84 -13.34
CA MET A 20 23.37 -15.67 -14.13
C MET A 20 24.21 -16.62 -13.27
N MET A 21 24.74 -16.11 -12.15
CA MET A 21 25.57 -16.90 -11.25
C MET A 21 24.77 -17.94 -10.46
N ASP A 22 23.50 -17.68 -10.19
CA ASP A 22 22.63 -18.68 -9.57
C ASP A 22 22.33 -19.82 -10.52
N CYS A 23 22.03 -19.51 -11.80
CA CYS A 23 21.88 -20.52 -12.86
C CYS A 23 23.13 -21.39 -12.98
N LYS A 24 24.31 -20.77 -13.06
CA LYS A 24 25.58 -21.51 -13.17
C LYS A 24 25.81 -22.43 -11.97
N LYS A 25 25.62 -21.93 -10.75
CA LYS A 25 25.77 -22.73 -9.52
C LYS A 25 24.76 -23.88 -9.45
N ALA A 26 23.50 -23.61 -9.77
CA ALA A 26 22.46 -24.63 -9.76
C ALA A 26 22.75 -25.74 -10.79
N LEU A 27 23.21 -25.39 -12.00
CA LEU A 27 23.65 -26.37 -12.99
C LEU A 27 24.85 -27.19 -12.53
N THR A 28 25.83 -26.55 -11.87
CA THR A 28 26.97 -27.26 -11.28
C THR A 28 26.51 -28.28 -10.22
N GLU A 29 25.64 -27.87 -9.30
CA GLU A 29 25.08 -28.73 -8.24
C GLU A 29 24.19 -29.86 -8.81
N ALA A 30 23.48 -29.58 -9.91
CA ALA A 30 22.67 -30.55 -10.62
C ALA A 30 23.48 -31.50 -11.53
N GLY A 31 24.79 -31.29 -11.67
CA GLY A 31 25.62 -32.08 -12.60
C GLY A 31 25.24 -31.87 -14.06
N GLY A 32 24.77 -30.67 -14.42
CA GLY A 32 24.35 -30.30 -15.77
C GLY A 32 22.87 -30.58 -16.09
N ASP A 33 22.12 -31.21 -15.19
CA ASP A 33 20.68 -31.47 -15.37
C ASP A 33 19.87 -30.17 -15.21
N SER A 34 19.16 -29.78 -16.27
CA SER A 34 18.37 -28.54 -16.31
C SER A 34 17.16 -28.57 -15.38
N SER A 35 16.40 -29.68 -15.34
CA SER A 35 15.20 -29.80 -14.51
C SER A 35 15.57 -29.81 -13.03
N LYS A 36 16.61 -30.54 -12.66
CA LYS A 36 17.12 -30.54 -11.29
C LYS A 36 17.70 -29.18 -10.89
N ALA A 37 18.32 -28.45 -11.82
CA ALA A 37 18.79 -27.09 -11.55
C ALA A 37 17.62 -26.12 -11.27
N GLU A 38 16.48 -26.27 -11.93
CA GLU A 38 15.27 -25.48 -11.65
C GLU A 38 14.73 -25.73 -10.22
N GLU A 39 14.69 -26.99 -9.79
CA GLU A 39 14.31 -27.35 -8.40
C GLU A 39 15.25 -26.71 -7.37
N ILE A 40 16.56 -26.76 -7.63
CA ILE A 40 17.58 -26.12 -6.77
C ILE A 40 17.38 -24.60 -6.71
N LEU A 41 17.07 -23.96 -7.84
CA LEU A 41 16.80 -22.52 -7.89
C LEU A 41 15.58 -22.16 -7.04
N ARG A 42 14.49 -22.93 -7.11
CA ARG A 42 13.28 -22.70 -6.31
C ARG A 42 13.57 -22.75 -4.81
N VAL A 43 14.31 -23.76 -4.35
CA VAL A 43 14.74 -23.85 -2.93
C VAL A 43 15.62 -22.66 -2.54
N ARG A 44 16.54 -22.26 -3.43
CA ARG A 44 17.44 -21.13 -3.19
C ARG A 44 16.69 -19.79 -3.11
N PHE A 45 15.68 -19.60 -3.94
CA PHE A 45 14.84 -18.40 -3.93
C PHE A 45 14.02 -18.31 -2.64
N GLY A 46 13.45 -19.43 -2.19
CA GLY A 46 12.87 -19.55 -0.84
C GLY A 46 13.81 -19.08 0.26
N ASN A 47 15.04 -19.59 0.25
CA ASN A 47 16.05 -19.20 1.25
C ASN A 47 16.44 -17.71 1.16
N LYS A 48 16.51 -17.14 -0.05
CA LYS A 48 16.77 -15.70 -0.22
C LYS A 48 15.60 -14.87 0.34
N ALA A 49 14.36 -15.27 0.07
CA ALA A 49 13.18 -14.60 0.60
C ALA A 49 13.13 -14.63 2.13
N ALA A 50 13.44 -15.78 2.74
CA ALA A 50 13.54 -15.88 4.19
C ALA A 50 14.63 -14.96 4.77
N LYS A 51 15.79 -14.85 4.10
CA LYS A 51 16.89 -13.96 4.52
C LYS A 51 16.57 -12.48 4.34
N SER A 52 15.78 -12.12 3.34
CA SER A 52 15.41 -10.73 3.07
C SER A 52 14.20 -10.26 3.86
N ALA A 53 13.38 -11.16 4.41
CA ALA A 53 12.13 -10.84 5.10
C ALA A 53 12.27 -9.82 6.24
N GLY A 54 13.44 -9.77 6.90
CA GLY A 54 13.73 -8.79 7.96
C GLY A 54 14.15 -7.40 7.47
N ARG A 55 14.35 -7.20 6.16
CA ARG A 55 14.69 -5.90 5.58
C ARG A 55 13.44 -5.03 5.47
N ILE A 56 13.59 -3.74 5.75
CA ILE A 56 12.48 -2.78 5.73
C ILE A 56 12.00 -2.56 4.29
N ALA A 57 10.75 -2.95 4.00
CA ALA A 57 10.07 -2.68 2.74
C ALA A 57 9.07 -1.53 2.94
N ALA A 58 9.54 -0.29 2.78
CA ALA A 58 8.73 0.93 2.97
C ALA A 58 8.37 1.65 1.66
N GLU A 59 8.84 1.14 0.53
CA GLU A 59 8.41 1.54 -0.82
C GLU A 59 7.39 0.52 -1.35
N GLY A 60 6.87 0.70 -2.56
CA GLY A 60 5.85 -0.19 -3.12
C GLY A 60 4.78 0.49 -3.97
N VAL A 61 3.66 -0.20 -4.12
CA VAL A 61 2.54 0.17 -4.99
C VAL A 61 1.21 -0.13 -4.32
N VAL A 62 0.24 0.77 -4.50
CA VAL A 62 -1.18 0.47 -4.28
C VAL A 62 -1.83 0.11 -5.61
N ALA A 63 -2.52 -1.04 -5.67
CA ALA A 63 -3.35 -1.43 -6.80
C ALA A 63 -4.83 -1.44 -6.38
N ILE A 64 -5.69 -1.03 -7.31
CA ILE A 64 -7.14 -0.97 -7.13
C ILE A 64 -7.80 -1.74 -8.27
N LYS A 65 -8.82 -2.53 -7.93
CA LYS A 65 -9.73 -3.15 -8.91
C LYS A 65 -11.16 -2.88 -8.49
N ILE A 66 -11.96 -2.36 -9.41
CA ILE A 66 -13.41 -2.19 -9.27
C ILE A 66 -14.09 -3.18 -10.21
N SER A 67 -15.17 -3.80 -9.75
CA SER A 67 -16.05 -4.67 -10.53
C SER A 67 -16.72 -3.91 -11.67
N ALA A 68 -17.12 -4.62 -12.73
CA ALA A 68 -17.69 -3.99 -13.93
C ALA A 68 -18.99 -3.23 -13.68
N ASP A 69 -19.76 -3.63 -12.66
CA ASP A 69 -21.00 -2.97 -12.22
C ASP A 69 -20.78 -1.88 -11.16
N GLY A 70 -19.52 -1.66 -10.76
CA GLY A 70 -19.16 -0.68 -9.73
C GLY A 70 -19.56 -1.06 -8.30
N LYS A 71 -20.11 -2.27 -8.06
CA LYS A 71 -20.72 -2.66 -6.78
C LYS A 71 -19.78 -3.34 -5.80
N ALA A 72 -18.59 -3.69 -6.23
CA ALA A 72 -17.52 -4.19 -5.38
C ALA A 72 -16.18 -3.61 -5.81
N ALA A 73 -15.31 -3.35 -4.84
CA ALA A 73 -13.94 -2.91 -5.08
C ALA A 73 -12.96 -3.58 -4.13
N ALA A 74 -11.73 -3.71 -4.59
CA ALA A 74 -10.58 -4.16 -3.83
C ALA A 74 -9.43 -3.17 -3.98
N MET A 75 -8.70 -2.96 -2.89
CA MET A 75 -7.45 -2.19 -2.88
C MET A 75 -6.40 -2.96 -2.09
N VAL A 76 -5.20 -3.07 -2.65
CA VAL A 76 -4.07 -3.83 -2.12
C VAL A 76 -2.86 -2.91 -2.03
N GLU A 77 -2.13 -2.97 -0.92
CA GLU A 77 -0.78 -2.40 -0.80
C GLU A 77 0.24 -3.54 -0.82
N VAL A 78 1.16 -3.51 -1.79
CA VAL A 78 2.33 -4.41 -1.85
C VAL A 78 3.58 -3.55 -1.68
N ASN A 79 4.44 -3.95 -0.75
CA ASN A 79 5.67 -3.22 -0.47
C ASN A 79 6.90 -3.89 -1.07
N CYS A 80 7.92 -3.08 -1.32
CA CYS A 80 9.28 -3.47 -1.69
C CYS A 80 10.29 -2.53 -1.00
N GLU A 81 11.59 -2.80 -1.14
CA GLU A 81 12.63 -1.98 -0.51
C GLU A 81 12.85 -0.67 -1.26
N THR A 82 12.86 -0.70 -2.59
CA THR A 82 13.18 0.46 -3.42
C THR A 82 12.06 0.88 -4.38
N ASP A 83 12.12 2.13 -4.85
CA ASP A 83 11.19 2.65 -5.85
C ASP A 83 11.48 2.10 -7.27
N PHE A 84 12.67 1.54 -7.50
CA PHE A 84 13.01 0.84 -8.74
C PHE A 84 12.19 -0.45 -8.88
N VAL A 85 12.08 -1.24 -7.82
CA VAL A 85 11.24 -2.44 -7.82
C VAL A 85 9.76 -2.09 -7.92
N ALA A 86 9.32 -0.99 -7.33
CA ALA A 86 7.95 -0.49 -7.47
C ALA A 86 7.55 -0.16 -8.93
N LYS A 87 8.53 -0.01 -9.83
CA LYS A 87 8.33 0.23 -11.28
C LYS A 87 8.59 -1.01 -12.13
N ASN A 88 8.98 -2.13 -11.54
CA ASN A 88 9.26 -3.37 -12.25
C ASN A 88 7.97 -4.04 -12.73
N ASP A 89 7.95 -4.51 -13.99
CA ASP A 89 6.74 -5.05 -14.62
C ASP A 89 6.21 -6.31 -13.94
N ASP A 90 7.07 -7.21 -13.47
CA ASP A 90 6.65 -8.43 -12.77
C ASP A 90 6.03 -8.11 -11.41
N PHE A 91 6.60 -7.13 -10.69
CA PHE A 91 6.06 -6.63 -9.43
C PHE A 91 4.70 -5.96 -9.63
N LEU A 92 4.58 -5.12 -10.66
CA LEU A 92 3.32 -4.47 -11.03
C LEU A 92 2.26 -5.49 -11.47
N ALA A 93 2.65 -6.51 -12.23
CA ALA A 93 1.76 -7.58 -12.67
C ALA A 93 1.22 -8.38 -11.47
N LEU A 94 2.10 -8.79 -10.54
CA LEU A 94 1.69 -9.46 -9.31
C LEU A 94 0.73 -8.59 -8.50
N THR A 95 1.06 -7.31 -8.29
CA THR A 95 0.22 -6.38 -7.49
C THR A 95 -1.18 -6.20 -8.09
N ARG A 96 -1.28 -6.08 -9.42
CA ARG A 96 -2.58 -6.00 -10.13
C ARG A 96 -3.38 -7.29 -10.02
N ALA A 97 -2.72 -8.44 -10.19
CA ALA A 97 -3.34 -9.75 -10.04
C ALA A 97 -3.90 -9.94 -8.62
N LEU A 98 -3.16 -9.52 -7.58
CA LEU A 98 -3.63 -9.56 -6.20
C LEU A 98 -4.91 -8.75 -5.99
N ALA A 99 -4.98 -7.52 -6.53
CA ALA A 99 -6.20 -6.70 -6.43
C ALA A 99 -7.41 -7.39 -7.10
N GLU A 100 -7.19 -8.04 -8.24
CA GLU A 100 -8.23 -8.81 -8.94
C GLU A 100 -8.64 -10.08 -8.18
N MET A 101 -7.69 -10.81 -7.60
CA MET A 101 -7.95 -11.97 -6.77
C MET A 101 -8.72 -11.59 -5.51
N VAL A 102 -8.34 -10.50 -4.84
CA VAL A 102 -9.07 -9.99 -3.67
C VAL A 102 -10.51 -9.64 -4.06
N LEU A 103 -10.72 -8.93 -5.16
CA LEU A 103 -12.06 -8.57 -5.62
C LEU A 103 -12.94 -9.81 -5.87
N ASN A 104 -12.40 -10.80 -6.58
CA ASN A 104 -13.16 -11.93 -7.10
C ASN A 104 -13.33 -13.07 -6.07
N GLN A 105 -12.35 -13.27 -5.19
CA GLN A 105 -12.31 -14.43 -4.28
C GLN A 105 -12.59 -14.08 -2.82
N ASN A 106 -12.58 -12.78 -2.45
CA ASN A 106 -12.89 -12.32 -1.10
C ASN A 106 -12.11 -13.06 0.01
N PRO A 107 -10.76 -13.14 -0.05
CA PRO A 107 -9.97 -13.74 1.01
C PRO A 107 -10.18 -12.99 2.32
N ALA A 108 -10.17 -13.71 3.44
CA ALA A 108 -10.40 -13.12 4.77
C ALA A 108 -9.25 -12.21 5.24
N ASP A 109 -8.02 -12.57 4.88
CA ASP A 109 -6.80 -11.87 5.28
C ASP A 109 -5.65 -12.15 4.30
N VAL A 110 -4.48 -11.56 4.58
CA VAL A 110 -3.27 -11.73 3.76
C VAL A 110 -2.83 -13.19 3.69
N ALA A 111 -2.98 -13.96 4.77
CA ALA A 111 -2.58 -15.36 4.77
C ALA A 111 -3.46 -16.18 3.82
N ALA A 112 -4.77 -15.95 3.83
CA ALA A 112 -5.71 -16.55 2.90
C ALA A 112 -5.40 -16.17 1.45
N LEU A 113 -5.12 -14.88 1.18
CA LEU A 113 -4.71 -14.42 -0.16
C LEU A 113 -3.40 -15.07 -0.63
N SER A 114 -2.41 -15.16 0.26
CA SER A 114 -1.10 -15.78 -0.01
C SER A 114 -1.20 -17.27 -0.35
N ALA A 115 -2.23 -17.97 0.16
CA ALA A 115 -2.48 -19.38 -0.11
C ALA A 115 -3.24 -19.63 -1.42
N LEU A 116 -3.83 -18.60 -2.05
CA LEU A 116 -4.61 -18.77 -3.27
C LEU A 116 -3.74 -19.22 -4.45
N PRO A 117 -4.30 -20.00 -5.39
CA PRO A 117 -3.60 -20.42 -6.60
C PRO A 117 -3.38 -19.22 -7.54
N TYR A 118 -2.16 -19.12 -8.07
CA TYR A 118 -1.71 -18.14 -9.05
C TYR A 118 -0.65 -18.77 -9.97
N SER A 119 -0.95 -18.86 -11.26
CA SER A 119 -0.01 -19.35 -12.30
C SER A 119 0.62 -20.71 -11.99
N GLY A 120 -0.18 -21.68 -11.55
CA GLY A 120 0.27 -23.06 -11.28
C GLY A 120 0.97 -23.28 -9.93
N LYS A 121 1.02 -22.26 -9.07
CA LYS A 121 1.57 -22.29 -7.71
C LYS A 121 0.71 -21.43 -6.79
N THR A 122 1.10 -21.25 -5.53
CA THR A 122 0.46 -20.28 -4.63
C THR A 122 0.97 -18.86 -4.86
N VAL A 123 0.20 -17.87 -4.42
CA VAL A 123 0.64 -16.46 -4.40
C VAL A 123 1.94 -16.29 -3.60
N GLU A 124 2.09 -16.97 -2.48
CA GLU A 124 3.30 -16.89 -1.65
C GLU A 124 4.54 -17.46 -2.35
N GLU A 125 4.38 -18.54 -3.10
CA GLU A 125 5.47 -19.09 -3.92
C GLU A 125 5.82 -18.13 -5.06
N ALA A 126 4.83 -17.50 -5.70
CA ALA A 126 5.07 -16.50 -6.74
C ALA A 126 5.81 -15.27 -6.20
N ARG A 127 5.42 -14.78 -5.01
CA ARG A 127 6.11 -13.69 -4.30
C ARG A 127 7.56 -14.08 -4.00
N THR A 128 7.76 -15.28 -3.45
CA THR A 128 9.08 -15.81 -3.08
C THR A 128 10.00 -15.95 -4.29
N ASP A 129 9.50 -16.45 -5.41
CA ASP A 129 10.25 -16.54 -6.66
C ASP A 129 10.65 -15.16 -7.16
N LEU A 130 9.74 -14.17 -7.05
CA LEU A 130 10.02 -12.80 -7.45
C LEU A 130 11.09 -12.16 -6.55
N VAL A 131 11.08 -12.41 -5.24
CA VAL A 131 12.17 -12.01 -4.32
C VAL A 131 13.49 -12.66 -4.74
N GLY A 132 13.49 -13.94 -5.11
CA GLY A 132 14.69 -14.64 -5.55
C GLY A 132 15.29 -14.09 -6.85
N LYS A 133 14.41 -13.70 -7.78
CA LYS A 133 14.73 -13.07 -9.07
C LYS A 133 15.26 -11.65 -8.90
N ILE A 134 14.55 -10.81 -8.15
CA ILE A 134 14.85 -9.37 -7.98
C ILE A 134 15.95 -9.14 -6.95
N GLY A 135 15.95 -9.90 -5.85
CA GLY A 135 16.90 -9.74 -4.75
C GLY A 135 16.48 -8.72 -3.69
N GLU A 136 15.24 -8.24 -3.71
CA GLU A 136 14.66 -7.35 -2.68
C GLU A 136 13.54 -8.05 -1.91
N ASN A 137 13.37 -7.68 -0.64
CA ASN A 137 12.21 -8.04 0.15
C ASN A 137 10.96 -7.42 -0.47
N MET A 138 9.88 -8.18 -0.47
CA MET A 138 8.56 -7.69 -0.85
C MET A 138 7.51 -8.37 -0.01
N SER A 139 6.44 -7.65 0.30
CA SER A 139 5.36 -8.18 1.14
C SER A 139 4.00 -7.72 0.64
N ILE A 140 3.03 -8.61 0.73
CA ILE A 140 1.61 -8.24 0.62
C ILE A 140 1.23 -7.70 1.99
N ARG A 141 1.11 -6.38 2.11
CA ARG A 141 1.03 -5.75 3.43
C ARG A 141 -0.38 -5.73 3.98
N ARG A 142 -1.33 -5.27 3.17
CA ARG A 142 -2.74 -5.16 3.55
C ARG A 142 -3.61 -5.07 2.31
N PHE A 143 -4.87 -5.43 2.48
CA PHE A 143 -5.90 -5.16 1.49
C PHE A 143 -7.22 -4.82 2.17
N VAL A 144 -8.10 -4.21 1.39
CA VAL A 144 -9.52 -4.06 1.70
C VAL A 144 -10.33 -4.55 0.50
N ARG A 145 -11.49 -5.12 0.80
CA ARG A 145 -12.53 -5.40 -0.20
C ARG A 145 -13.86 -4.97 0.38
N GLN A 146 -14.62 -4.21 -0.40
CA GLN A 146 -15.89 -3.68 0.07
C GLN A 146 -16.95 -3.80 -1.01
N ALA A 147 -18.20 -4.02 -0.58
CA ALA A 147 -19.38 -3.88 -1.43
C ALA A 147 -19.92 -2.44 -1.32
N ALA A 148 -20.35 -1.87 -2.44
CA ALA A 148 -20.81 -0.50 -2.52
C ALA A 148 -22.26 -0.39 -2.03
N VAL A 149 -22.55 0.68 -1.31
CA VAL A 149 -23.90 1.22 -1.12
C VAL A 149 -24.33 1.94 -2.40
N GLY A 150 -23.46 2.79 -2.94
CA GLY A 150 -23.60 3.47 -4.22
C GLY A 150 -22.82 2.76 -5.32
N GLN A 151 -21.81 3.43 -5.85
CA GLN A 151 -20.82 2.89 -6.78
C GLN A 151 -19.42 3.36 -6.38
N PHE A 152 -18.44 2.48 -6.57
CA PHE A 152 -17.05 2.84 -6.32
C PHE A 152 -16.46 3.69 -7.45
N ALA A 153 -15.80 4.77 -7.06
CA ALA A 153 -14.79 5.44 -7.86
C ALA A 153 -13.41 5.27 -7.20
N SER A 154 -12.36 5.49 -7.98
CA SER A 154 -10.99 5.43 -7.46
C SER A 154 -10.12 6.54 -8.00
N TYR A 155 -9.04 6.80 -7.26
CA TYR A 155 -7.95 7.65 -7.71
C TYR A 155 -6.63 7.09 -7.22
N ILE A 156 -5.65 6.98 -8.11
CA ILE A 156 -4.27 6.65 -7.78
C ILE A 156 -3.40 7.86 -8.10
N HIS A 157 -2.65 8.35 -7.10
CA HIS A 157 -1.66 9.39 -7.29
C HIS A 157 -0.26 8.77 -7.40
N GLY A 158 0.27 8.73 -8.63
CA GLY A 158 1.50 8.00 -8.95
C GLY A 158 1.29 6.50 -8.77
N SER A 159 2.05 5.87 -7.88
CA SER A 159 1.83 4.49 -7.43
C SER A 159 1.64 4.37 -5.92
N LYS A 160 1.78 5.49 -5.18
CA LYS A 160 1.98 5.49 -3.73
C LYS A 160 0.72 5.76 -2.93
N ILE A 161 -0.26 6.45 -3.51
CA ILE A 161 -1.50 6.79 -2.82
C ILE A 161 -2.65 6.24 -3.64
N GLY A 162 -3.43 5.33 -3.05
CA GLY A 162 -4.66 4.83 -3.63
C GLY A 162 -5.85 5.23 -2.78
N VAL A 163 -6.91 5.66 -3.45
CA VAL A 163 -8.19 6.01 -2.85
C VAL A 163 -9.30 5.22 -3.53
N LEU A 164 -10.14 4.60 -2.72
CA LEU A 164 -11.47 4.12 -3.09
C LEU A 164 -12.52 5.00 -2.41
N VAL A 165 -13.57 5.40 -3.12
CA VAL A 165 -14.69 6.16 -2.57
C VAL A 165 -16.01 5.57 -3.07
N ASP A 166 -16.96 5.38 -2.15
CA ASP A 166 -18.30 4.89 -2.46
C ASP A 166 -19.29 6.05 -2.53
N ILE A 167 -19.87 6.30 -3.70
CA ILE A 167 -20.75 7.45 -3.96
C ILE A 167 -22.05 7.01 -4.62
N SER A 168 -23.17 7.59 -4.16
CA SER A 168 -24.45 7.59 -4.89
C SER A 168 -24.70 8.97 -5.51
N GLY A 169 -25.50 9.03 -6.58
CA GLY A 169 -25.92 10.28 -7.22
C GLY A 169 -25.13 10.58 -8.50
N ASP A 170 -24.75 11.85 -8.70
CA ASP A 170 -23.93 12.27 -9.85
C ASP A 170 -22.49 11.77 -9.70
N GLU A 171 -22.10 10.83 -10.56
CA GLU A 171 -20.78 10.20 -10.56
C GLU A 171 -19.65 11.13 -11.01
N SER A 172 -19.96 12.25 -11.69
CA SER A 172 -18.93 13.17 -12.21
C SER A 172 -18.08 13.81 -11.10
N ILE A 173 -18.61 13.87 -9.87
CA ILE A 173 -17.88 14.41 -8.71
C ILE A 173 -16.96 13.37 -8.06
N ALA A 174 -17.15 12.07 -8.34
CA ALA A 174 -16.54 11.01 -7.55
C ALA A 174 -15.01 10.98 -7.65
N ARG A 175 -14.49 11.21 -8.86
CA ARG A 175 -13.04 11.35 -9.06
C ARG A 175 -12.47 12.53 -8.30
N ASP A 176 -13.19 13.64 -8.22
CA ASP A 176 -12.73 14.84 -7.54
C ASP A 176 -12.73 14.68 -6.02
N ILE A 177 -13.71 13.96 -5.47
CA ILE A 177 -13.70 13.56 -4.06
C ILE A 177 -12.54 12.61 -3.78
N ALA A 178 -12.27 11.63 -4.65
CA ALA A 178 -11.13 10.74 -4.49
C ALA A 178 -9.78 11.49 -4.53
N MET A 179 -9.65 12.48 -5.40
CA MET A 179 -8.48 13.38 -5.44
C MET A 179 -8.36 14.22 -4.17
N HIS A 180 -9.48 14.74 -3.65
CA HIS A 180 -9.51 15.45 -2.38
C HIS A 180 -8.99 14.58 -1.24
N ILE A 181 -9.50 13.36 -1.11
CA ILE A 181 -9.09 12.42 -0.05
C ILE A 181 -7.58 12.14 -0.13
N ALA A 182 -7.04 11.95 -1.34
CA ALA A 182 -5.60 11.72 -1.53
C ALA A 182 -4.74 12.91 -1.06
N ALA A 183 -5.24 14.14 -1.21
CA ALA A 183 -4.54 15.36 -0.81
C ALA A 183 -4.72 15.68 0.69
N SER A 184 -5.96 15.69 1.17
CA SER A 184 -6.33 16.13 2.52
C SER A 184 -6.22 15.04 3.59
N LYS A 185 -6.16 13.77 3.18
CA LYS A 185 -5.98 12.59 4.06
C LYS A 185 -6.93 12.60 5.29
N PRO A 186 -8.25 12.75 5.09
CA PRO A 186 -9.21 12.63 6.18
C PRO A 186 -9.08 11.27 6.85
N ARG A 187 -9.30 11.23 8.16
CA ARG A 187 -9.28 9.99 8.96
C ARG A 187 -10.62 9.25 8.91
N SER A 188 -11.72 9.98 8.73
CA SER A 188 -13.07 9.43 8.69
C SER A 188 -13.98 10.25 7.77
N LEU A 189 -15.16 9.71 7.46
CA LEU A 189 -16.18 10.41 6.68
C LEU A 189 -16.70 11.65 7.42
N ASP A 190 -17.10 11.46 8.67
CA ASP A 190 -17.63 12.47 9.57
C ASP A 190 -17.11 12.22 11.01
N ALA A 191 -17.59 13.02 11.97
CA ALA A 191 -17.16 12.96 13.36
C ALA A 191 -17.47 11.61 14.05
N SER A 192 -18.48 10.86 13.59
CA SER A 192 -18.85 9.57 14.19
C SER A 192 -17.78 8.48 13.97
N GLY A 193 -16.96 8.64 12.92
CA GLY A 193 -15.83 7.74 12.63
C GLY A 193 -14.53 8.09 13.35
N VAL A 194 -14.51 9.14 14.19
CA VAL A 194 -13.33 9.54 14.97
C VAL A 194 -13.40 8.88 16.35
N ALA A 195 -12.34 8.16 16.72
CA ALA A 195 -12.25 7.51 18.03
C ALA A 195 -12.40 8.55 19.17
N GLN A 196 -13.24 8.24 20.16
CA GLN A 196 -13.53 9.15 21.27
C GLN A 196 -12.26 9.50 22.06
N GLU A 197 -11.32 8.57 22.18
CA GLU A 197 -10.05 8.79 22.86
C GLU A 197 -9.21 9.89 22.20
N LEU A 198 -9.30 10.05 20.87
CA LEU A 198 -8.62 11.14 20.15
C LEU A 198 -9.28 12.48 20.43
N ILE A 199 -10.61 12.51 20.45
CA ILE A 199 -11.40 13.71 20.76
C ILE A 199 -11.10 14.18 22.19
N ASP A 200 -11.09 13.25 23.15
CA ASP A 200 -10.79 13.54 24.56
C ASP A 200 -9.34 13.99 24.75
N THR A 201 -8.42 13.37 24.02
CA THR A 201 -7.01 13.79 24.01
C THR A 201 -6.86 15.21 23.49
N GLU A 202 -7.50 15.55 22.37
CA GLU A 202 -7.48 16.90 21.80
C GLU A 202 -8.09 17.92 22.77
N ARG A 203 -9.22 17.58 23.39
CA ARG A 203 -9.85 18.43 24.42
C ARG A 203 -8.90 18.71 25.57
N ARG A 204 -8.27 17.67 26.13
CA ARG A 204 -7.31 17.80 27.24
C ARG A 204 -6.12 18.67 26.85
N VAL A 205 -5.54 18.43 25.67
CA VAL A 205 -4.42 19.23 25.15
C VAL A 205 -4.81 20.70 25.00
N ALA A 206 -6.02 20.99 24.50
CA ALA A 206 -6.50 22.36 24.35
C ALA A 206 -6.70 23.07 25.71
N ILE A 207 -7.23 22.37 26.71
CA ILE A 207 -7.39 22.90 28.07
C ILE A 207 -6.02 23.24 28.68
N GLU A 208 -5.07 22.32 28.62
CA GLU A 208 -3.74 22.55 29.22
C GLU A 208 -2.99 23.69 28.52
N LYS A 209 -3.03 23.76 27.17
CA LYS A 209 -2.48 24.90 26.43
C LYS A 209 -3.12 26.23 26.84
N ALA A 210 -4.44 26.25 27.07
CA ALA A 210 -5.15 27.46 27.47
C ALA A 210 -4.81 27.88 28.91
N LYS A 211 -4.60 26.93 29.83
CA LYS A 211 -4.12 27.19 31.19
C LYS A 211 -2.70 27.77 31.19
N GLU A 212 -1.78 27.15 30.45
CA GLU A 212 -0.40 27.65 30.30
C GLU A 212 -0.37 29.06 29.70
N ALA A 213 -1.29 29.37 28.78
CA ALA A 213 -1.46 30.70 28.21
C ALA A 213 -2.18 31.71 29.12
N GLY A 214 -2.45 31.36 30.39
CA GLY A 214 -3.05 32.24 31.40
C GLY A 214 -4.51 32.61 31.14
N LYS A 215 -5.26 31.77 30.41
CA LYS A 215 -6.69 32.04 30.14
C LYS A 215 -7.54 31.78 31.39
N PRO A 216 -8.60 32.60 31.63
CA PRO A 216 -9.50 32.38 32.76
C PRO A 216 -10.18 31.01 32.72
N GLU A 217 -10.39 30.40 33.88
CA GLU A 217 -10.97 29.05 34.03
C GLU A 217 -12.34 28.92 33.35
N ALA A 218 -13.19 29.95 33.49
CA ALA A 218 -14.50 30.03 32.84
C ALA A 218 -14.46 30.01 31.29
N MET A 219 -13.31 30.27 30.68
CA MET A 219 -13.13 30.25 29.22
C MET A 219 -12.54 28.92 28.71
N LEU A 220 -11.97 28.08 29.57
CA LEU A 220 -11.23 26.89 29.16
C LEU A 220 -12.09 25.92 28.37
N GLU A 221 -13.30 25.62 28.86
CA GLU A 221 -14.21 24.68 28.19
C GLU A 221 -14.61 25.17 26.80
N ARG A 222 -14.89 26.47 26.66
CA ARG A 222 -15.24 27.07 25.37
C ARG A 222 -14.07 27.05 24.38
N ILE A 223 -12.85 27.25 24.87
CA ILE A 223 -11.63 27.15 24.06
C ILE A 223 -11.41 25.70 23.61
N ALA A 224 -11.56 24.75 24.52
CA ALA A 224 -11.40 23.34 24.25
C ALA A 224 -12.42 22.85 23.21
N GLU A 225 -13.69 23.23 23.35
CA GLU A 225 -14.73 22.95 22.37
C GLU A 225 -14.38 23.51 20.99
N GLY A 226 -13.92 24.77 20.92
CA GLY A 226 -13.45 25.36 19.67
C GLY A 226 -12.29 24.59 19.02
N SER A 227 -11.33 24.10 19.82
CA SER A 227 -10.20 23.28 19.35
C SER A 227 -10.67 21.93 18.80
N VAL A 228 -11.57 21.26 19.53
CA VAL A 228 -12.16 19.99 19.11
C VAL A 228 -12.95 20.16 17.80
N GLN A 229 -13.77 21.20 17.68
CA GLN A 229 -14.51 21.48 16.44
C GLN A 229 -13.56 21.75 15.26
N LYS A 230 -12.45 22.45 15.50
CA LYS A 230 -11.42 22.67 14.46
C LYS A 230 -10.75 21.34 14.08
N PHE A 231 -10.35 20.54 15.04
CA PHE A 231 -9.75 19.22 14.81
C PHE A 231 -10.68 18.32 13.99
N LEU A 232 -11.96 18.23 14.36
CA LEU A 232 -12.96 17.45 13.61
C LEU A 232 -13.10 17.96 12.17
N LYS A 233 -13.09 19.27 11.94
CA LYS A 233 -13.11 19.84 10.58
C LYS A 233 -11.88 19.46 9.75
N GLU A 234 -10.72 19.29 10.39
CA GLU A 234 -9.48 18.92 9.72
C GLU A 234 -9.39 17.42 9.44
N VAL A 235 -9.98 16.56 10.28
CA VAL A 235 -9.83 15.10 10.15
C VAL A 235 -11.03 14.38 9.53
N THR A 236 -12.15 15.07 9.28
CA THR A 236 -13.36 14.46 8.72
C THR A 236 -13.64 14.96 7.31
N LEU A 237 -13.83 14.04 6.35
CA LEU A 237 -13.96 14.36 4.93
C LEU A 237 -15.07 15.39 4.67
N LEU A 238 -16.27 15.15 5.19
CA LEU A 238 -17.45 15.98 4.88
C LEU A 238 -17.29 17.43 5.34
N SER A 239 -16.52 17.66 6.40
CA SER A 239 -16.29 18.98 6.98
C SER A 239 -15.12 19.74 6.33
N GLN A 240 -14.26 19.05 5.56
CA GLN A 240 -13.08 19.66 4.96
C GLN A 240 -13.45 20.66 3.86
N PRO A 241 -12.77 21.82 3.76
CA PRO A 241 -12.87 22.72 2.62
C PRO A 241 -12.40 22.01 1.34
N PHE A 242 -13.19 22.03 0.28
CA PHE A 242 -12.92 21.26 -0.91
C PHE A 242 -11.70 21.79 -1.68
N VAL A 243 -10.69 20.95 -1.93
CA VAL A 243 -9.42 21.34 -2.57
C VAL A 243 -9.52 22.08 -3.91
N LYS A 244 -10.62 21.94 -4.66
CA LYS A 244 -10.83 22.70 -5.92
C LYS A 244 -11.67 23.97 -5.75
N ASP A 245 -12.36 24.12 -4.62
CA ASP A 245 -13.14 25.30 -4.24
C ASP A 245 -13.23 25.37 -2.71
N ASP A 246 -12.29 26.08 -2.09
CA ASP A 246 -12.15 26.17 -0.63
C ASP A 246 -13.27 26.98 0.05
N LYS A 247 -14.18 27.57 -0.74
CA LYS A 247 -15.37 28.27 -0.25
C LYS A 247 -16.48 27.32 0.19
N GLN A 248 -16.42 26.07 -0.25
CA GLN A 248 -17.42 25.05 0.06
C GLN A 248 -16.77 23.86 0.75
N THR A 249 -17.48 23.23 1.68
CA THR A 249 -17.06 21.95 2.23
C THR A 249 -17.35 20.83 1.23
N VAL A 250 -16.70 19.67 1.41
CA VAL A 250 -17.00 18.47 0.61
C VAL A 250 -18.47 18.09 0.68
N GLU A 251 -19.09 18.18 1.87
CA GLU A 251 -20.52 17.93 2.04
C GLU A 251 -21.39 18.87 1.18
N GLN A 252 -21.07 20.16 1.16
CA GLN A 252 -21.80 21.15 0.37
C GLN A 252 -21.68 20.88 -1.12
N VAL A 253 -20.48 20.51 -1.59
CA VAL A 253 -20.23 20.17 -2.99
C VAL A 253 -20.99 18.90 -3.40
N LEU A 254 -20.97 17.85 -2.57
CA LEU A 254 -21.73 16.63 -2.79
C LEU A 254 -23.23 16.91 -2.86
N LYS A 255 -23.76 17.67 -1.90
CA LYS A 255 -25.19 18.03 -1.86
C LYS A 255 -25.62 18.86 -3.06
N ALA A 256 -24.81 19.83 -3.48
CA ALA A 256 -25.09 20.66 -4.67
C ALA A 256 -25.14 19.84 -5.96
N LYS A 257 -24.45 18.70 -6.00
CA LYS A 257 -24.46 17.73 -7.11
C LYS A 257 -25.52 16.63 -6.97
N GLY A 258 -26.29 16.62 -5.89
CA GLY A 258 -27.23 15.53 -5.61
C GLY A 258 -26.53 14.19 -5.33
N SER A 259 -25.30 14.24 -4.82
CA SER A 259 -24.47 13.08 -4.52
C SER A 259 -24.28 12.89 -3.01
N GLN A 260 -23.96 11.68 -2.61
CA GLN A 260 -23.64 11.32 -1.23
C GLN A 260 -22.44 10.38 -1.22
N CYS A 261 -21.49 10.63 -0.31
CA CYS A 261 -20.38 9.72 -0.03
C CYS A 261 -20.76 8.82 1.15
N HIS A 262 -20.67 7.50 0.96
CA HIS A 262 -21.00 6.49 1.99
C HIS A 262 -19.77 6.00 2.75
N GLY A 263 -18.58 6.22 2.20
CA GLY A 263 -17.32 5.81 2.80
C GLY A 263 -16.16 5.91 1.83
N PHE A 264 -14.96 5.79 2.37
CA PHE A 264 -13.73 5.75 1.57
C PHE A 264 -12.67 4.88 2.23
N TYR A 265 -11.70 4.48 1.42
CA TYR A 265 -10.47 3.84 1.86
C TYR A 265 -9.28 4.57 1.26
N LEU A 266 -8.27 4.83 2.07
CA LEU A 266 -7.04 5.52 1.68
C LEU A 266 -5.86 4.65 2.10
N PHE A 267 -5.06 4.21 1.13
CA PHE A 267 -3.76 3.62 1.39
C PHE A 267 -2.65 4.55 0.92
N ILE A 268 -1.67 4.74 1.79
CA ILE A 268 -0.41 5.40 1.47
C ILE A 268 0.70 4.37 1.68
N VAL A 269 1.47 4.12 0.62
CA VAL A 269 2.59 3.16 0.63
C VAL A 269 3.55 3.48 1.76
N GLY A 270 3.81 2.48 2.60
CA GLY A 270 4.76 2.57 3.70
C GLY A 270 4.29 3.41 4.88
N GLU A 271 3.02 3.85 4.91
CA GLU A 271 2.45 4.59 6.04
C GLU A 271 2.64 3.85 7.36
N GLY A 272 3.30 4.46 8.35
CA GLY A 272 3.61 3.81 9.63
C GLY A 272 4.80 2.85 9.61
N ILE A 273 5.52 2.72 8.50
CA ILE A 273 6.81 2.04 8.43
C ILE A 273 7.92 3.08 8.58
N GLU A 274 8.77 2.92 9.59
CA GLU A 274 9.93 3.78 9.78
C GLU A 274 10.94 3.55 8.66
N LYS A 275 11.25 4.60 7.89
CA LYS A 275 12.24 4.53 6.83
C LYS A 275 13.64 4.70 7.43
N LYS A 276 14.52 3.75 7.14
CA LYS A 276 15.94 3.91 7.48
C LYS A 276 16.51 5.06 6.65
N VAL A 277 16.95 6.13 7.31
CA VAL A 277 17.71 7.21 6.67
C VAL A 277 19.17 6.74 6.60
N ALA A 278 19.67 6.52 5.38
CA ALA A 278 21.08 6.16 5.16
C ALA A 278 21.90 7.43 4.94
N ASP A 279 23.04 7.54 5.62
CA ASP A 279 24.07 8.54 5.34
C ASP A 279 25.08 7.94 4.37
N PHE A 280 24.90 8.25 3.08
CA PHE A 280 25.74 7.72 2.02
C PHE A 280 27.22 8.11 2.18
N ALA A 281 27.50 9.31 2.72
CA ALA A 281 28.87 9.75 2.95
C ALA A 281 29.51 8.93 4.06
N ALA A 282 28.78 8.68 5.15
CA ALA A 282 29.25 7.81 6.23
C ALA A 282 29.45 6.36 5.78
N GLU A 283 28.53 5.81 4.97
CA GLU A 283 28.66 4.45 4.41
C GLU A 283 29.87 4.31 3.50
N VAL A 284 30.09 5.28 2.59
CA VAL A 284 31.29 5.31 1.72
C VAL A 284 32.57 5.42 2.55
N ALA A 285 32.58 6.30 3.56
CA ALA A 285 33.74 6.47 4.45
C ALA A 285 34.02 5.22 5.28
N ALA A 286 32.99 4.44 5.65
CA ALA A 286 33.16 3.18 6.37
C ALA A 286 33.69 2.07 5.45
N ALA A 287 33.17 1.96 4.22
CA ALA A 287 33.61 0.96 3.25
C ALA A 287 35.06 1.19 2.78
N ALA A 288 35.51 2.45 2.71
CA ALA A 288 36.89 2.81 2.35
C ALA A 288 37.94 2.54 3.44
N LYS A 289 37.52 2.16 4.66
CA LYS A 289 38.41 1.82 5.78
C LYS A 289 38.74 0.33 5.87
N VAL A 290 38.22 -0.49 4.96
CA VAL A 290 38.42 -1.94 4.89
C VAL A 290 39.39 -2.28 3.76
#